data_AF-A0AAP4C7W7-F1
#
_entry.id   AF-A0AAP4C7W7-F1
#
_cell.length_a   1.000
_cell.length_b   1.000
_cell.length_c   1.000
_cell.angle_alpha   90.00
_cell.angle_beta   90.00
_cell.angle_gamma   90.00
#
_symmetry.space_group_name_H-M   'P 1'
#
loop_
_entity.id
_entity.type
_entity.pdbx_description
1 polymer ?
#
loop_
_entity_poly.entity_id
_entity_poly.type
_entity_poly.pdbx_seq_one_letter_code
_entity_poly.pdbx_strand_id
1 'polypeptide(L)'
;MSKKPERRRSQLGSLSPVAPMSGRVEVEQPAPESAAPATAAPAAPQRSSAAASSKPGTRRKMGYYATPEDSDRIRAAFIAARNAGRPWRSLSDFQLEAILEQVVRLEAELNGGKPFEGAPAYSLSPGRPME
;
A
#
# COMPACT_ATOMS: atom_id res chain seq x y z
N MET A 1 -24.92 -44.66 -15.54
CA MET A 1 -25.35 -43.91 -14.33
C MET A 1 -24.16 -43.78 -13.40
N SER A 2 -23.78 -42.56 -13.00
CA SER A 2 -22.60 -42.34 -12.15
C SER A 2 -22.92 -41.31 -11.06
N LYS A 3 -22.99 -41.76 -9.80
CA LYS A 3 -23.23 -40.89 -8.64
C LYS A 3 -21.98 -40.04 -8.36
N LYS A 4 -22.11 -38.71 -8.37
CA LYS A 4 -21.10 -37.81 -7.79
C LYS A 4 -21.33 -37.70 -6.27
N PRO A 5 -20.29 -37.75 -5.42
CA PRO A 5 -20.44 -37.57 -3.99
C PRO A 5 -20.79 -36.12 -3.64
N GLU A 6 -21.60 -35.95 -2.59
CA GLU A 6 -22.21 -34.67 -2.22
C GLU A 6 -21.24 -33.77 -1.43
N ARG A 7 -21.35 -32.44 -1.59
CA ARG A 7 -20.46 -31.48 -0.90
C ARG A 7 -20.89 -31.29 0.56
N ARG A 8 -20.16 -31.91 1.49
CA ARG A 8 -20.28 -31.68 2.94
C ARG A 8 -20.01 -30.19 3.27
N ARG A 9 -21.01 -29.45 3.76
CA ARG A 9 -20.81 -28.10 4.30
C ARG A 9 -20.17 -28.18 5.69
N SER A 10 -19.12 -27.39 5.91
CA SER A 10 -18.43 -27.30 7.21
C SER A 10 -19.24 -26.44 8.18
N GLN A 11 -19.40 -26.91 9.43
CA GLN A 11 -20.04 -26.16 10.52
C GLN A 11 -19.03 -25.31 11.33
N LEU A 12 -17.99 -24.77 10.69
CA LEU A 12 -17.04 -23.85 11.34
C LEU A 12 -17.63 -22.42 11.50
N GLY A 13 -18.92 -22.34 11.81
CA GLY A 13 -19.78 -21.14 11.81
C GLY A 13 -20.30 -20.77 13.20
N SER A 14 -19.53 -21.08 14.24
CA SER A 14 -19.61 -20.63 15.63
C SER A 14 -18.35 -21.21 16.27
N LEU A 15 -17.55 -20.49 17.07
CA LEU A 15 -17.94 -19.68 18.23
C LEU A 15 -17.11 -18.40 18.30
N SER A 16 -17.77 -17.28 18.60
CA SER A 16 -17.14 -16.10 19.18
C SER A 16 -18.18 -15.34 19.99
N PRO A 17 -17.93 -15.18 21.30
CA PRO A 17 -18.30 -13.96 21.98
C PRO A 17 -17.07 -13.36 22.68
N VAL A 18 -16.67 -12.16 22.24
CA VAL A 18 -15.86 -11.26 23.07
C VAL A 18 -16.82 -10.61 24.06
N ALA A 19 -16.56 -10.77 25.36
CA ALA A 19 -17.34 -10.10 26.40
C ALA A 19 -16.91 -8.63 26.55
N PRO A 20 -17.85 -7.67 26.67
CA PRO A 20 -17.52 -6.30 27.05
C PRO A 20 -17.42 -6.18 28.57
N MET A 21 -16.31 -5.64 29.08
CA MET A 21 -16.25 -5.13 30.45
C MET A 21 -16.19 -3.59 30.42
N SER A 22 -17.34 -2.97 30.70
CA SER A 22 -17.38 -1.58 31.17
C SER A 22 -16.96 -1.54 32.63
N GLY A 23 -15.96 -0.72 32.95
CA GLY A 23 -15.60 -0.33 34.31
C GLY A 23 -15.37 1.18 34.34
N ARG A 24 -16.17 1.91 35.12
CA ARG A 24 -16.23 3.38 35.15
C ARG A 24 -15.86 3.94 36.53
N VAL A 25 -14.81 4.78 36.57
CA VAL A 25 -14.47 5.86 37.54
C VAL A 25 -13.38 6.74 36.86
N GLU A 26 -13.34 8.09 36.83
CA GLU A 26 -14.11 9.15 37.50
C GLU A 26 -13.71 9.32 38.99
N VAL A 27 -12.99 10.36 39.47
CA VAL A 27 -12.67 11.73 38.97
C VAL A 27 -11.28 12.16 39.52
N GLU A 28 -10.50 13.02 38.84
CA GLU A 28 -9.86 14.17 39.51
C GLU A 28 -9.44 15.31 38.54
N GLN A 29 -9.69 16.56 38.93
CA GLN A 29 -9.35 17.80 38.20
C GLN A 29 -9.13 18.93 39.24
N PRO A 30 -7.95 19.56 39.28
CA PRO A 30 -7.81 21.02 39.00
C PRO A 30 -6.49 21.32 38.23
N ALA A 31 -6.16 22.50 37.68
CA ALA A 31 -6.85 23.75 37.29
C ALA A 31 -5.91 24.46 36.25
N PRO A 32 -6.34 25.52 35.51
CA PRO A 32 -5.72 25.89 34.23
C PRO A 32 -4.85 27.18 34.23
N GLU A 33 -3.73 27.15 33.51
CA GLU A 33 -3.00 28.29 32.87
C GLU A 33 -1.78 27.71 32.10
N SER A 34 -1.20 28.27 31.03
CA SER A 34 -1.51 29.47 30.22
C SER A 34 -0.88 29.34 28.81
N ALA A 35 -1.29 30.21 27.88
CA ALA A 35 -0.61 30.61 26.63
C ALA A 35 -0.33 29.59 25.48
N ALA A 36 -0.94 29.93 24.35
CA ALA A 36 -0.78 29.53 22.95
C ALA A 36 0.65 29.70 22.35
N PRO A 37 0.93 29.44 21.04
CA PRO A 37 0.02 29.00 19.97
C PRO A 37 0.48 27.76 19.16
N ALA A 38 -0.40 27.32 18.25
CA ALA A 38 -0.17 26.20 17.35
C ALA A 38 1.04 26.43 16.43
N THR A 39 2.05 25.55 16.53
CA THR A 39 2.99 25.33 15.42
C THR A 39 2.28 24.46 14.39
N ALA A 40 1.97 25.04 13.22
CA ALA A 40 1.37 24.31 12.12
C ALA A 40 2.36 23.24 11.62
N ALA A 41 2.07 21.97 11.93
CA ALA A 41 2.73 20.86 11.25
C ALA A 41 2.45 20.99 9.74
N PRO A 42 3.48 20.90 8.87
CA PRO A 42 3.26 21.02 7.43
C PRO A 42 2.30 19.92 7.00
N ALA A 43 1.20 20.32 6.37
CA ALA A 43 0.21 19.38 5.87
C ALA A 43 0.91 18.40 4.91
N ALA A 44 0.97 17.12 5.31
CA ALA A 44 1.43 16.07 4.41
C ALA A 44 0.61 16.19 3.12
N PRO A 45 1.25 16.22 1.93
CA PRO A 45 0.53 16.44 0.69
C PRO A 45 -0.54 15.37 0.58
N GLN A 46 -1.80 15.80 0.62
CA GLN A 46 -2.93 14.91 0.41
C GLN A 46 -2.82 14.40 -1.02
N ARG A 47 -2.20 13.22 -1.17
CA ARG A 47 -2.16 12.49 -2.44
C ARG A 47 -3.61 12.36 -2.89
N SER A 48 -3.99 13.18 -3.85
CA SER A 48 -5.31 13.12 -4.46
C SER A 48 -5.41 11.74 -5.07
N SER A 49 -6.25 10.89 -4.48
CA SER A 49 -6.52 9.55 -4.96
C SER A 49 -7.41 9.61 -6.19
N ALA A 50 -6.94 10.31 -7.22
CA ALA A 50 -7.32 10.13 -8.61
C ALA A 50 -6.79 8.78 -9.11
N ALA A 51 -7.07 7.73 -8.34
CA ALA A 51 -6.98 6.35 -8.77
C ALA A 51 -8.05 6.16 -9.85
N ALA A 52 -7.69 6.51 -11.09
CA ALA A 52 -8.47 6.19 -12.26
C ALA A 52 -8.76 4.68 -12.21
N SER A 53 -10.01 4.34 -11.95
CA SER A 53 -10.46 3.00 -11.57
C SER A 53 -10.45 2.08 -12.80
N SER A 54 -9.24 1.68 -13.22
CA SER A 54 -9.03 0.75 -14.31
C SER A 54 -9.76 -0.56 -14.00
N LYS A 55 -10.63 -1.00 -14.92
CA LYS A 55 -11.40 -2.25 -14.77
C LYS A 55 -10.49 -3.42 -14.38
N PRO A 56 -10.92 -4.29 -13.44
CA PRO A 56 -10.12 -5.45 -13.04
C PRO A 56 -9.97 -6.41 -14.23
N GLY A 57 -8.81 -6.35 -14.90
CA GLY A 57 -8.51 -7.18 -16.08
C GLY A 57 -7.37 -6.68 -16.96
N THR A 58 -6.97 -5.41 -16.89
CA THR A 58 -6.03 -4.81 -17.88
C THR A 58 -4.67 -4.37 -17.33
N ARG A 59 -4.20 -4.93 -16.20
CA ARG A 59 -2.83 -4.68 -15.72
C ARG A 59 -1.81 -5.33 -16.66
N ARG A 60 -0.93 -4.52 -17.27
CA ARG A 60 0.21 -5.00 -18.09
C ARG A 60 1.34 -5.45 -17.16
N LYS A 61 1.99 -6.58 -17.48
CA LYS A 61 3.20 -7.01 -16.77
C LYS A 61 4.35 -6.08 -17.13
N MET A 62 4.96 -5.47 -16.11
CA MET A 62 6.25 -4.77 -16.19
C MET A 62 7.28 -5.57 -15.39
N GLY A 63 8.54 -5.50 -15.80
CA GLY A 63 9.66 -6.14 -15.11
C GLY A 63 10.86 -5.20 -15.09
N TYR A 64 11.77 -5.42 -14.15
CA TYR A 64 13.02 -4.70 -14.00
C TYR A 64 14.14 -5.68 -13.65
N TYR A 65 15.38 -5.31 -13.96
CA TYR A 65 16.55 -6.07 -13.57
C TYR A 65 17.00 -5.65 -12.17
N ALA A 66 17.43 -6.63 -11.37
CA ALA A 66 17.98 -6.43 -10.04
C ALA A 66 19.08 -7.47 -9.81
N THR A 67 20.06 -7.13 -8.99
CA THR A 67 21.05 -8.09 -8.47
C THR A 67 20.35 -9.16 -7.62
N PRO A 68 20.94 -10.36 -7.42
CA PRO A 68 20.44 -11.33 -6.45
C PRO A 68 20.19 -10.70 -5.08
N GLU A 69 21.17 -9.92 -4.59
CA GLU A 69 21.19 -9.26 -3.29
C GLU A 69 20.05 -8.24 -3.16
N ASP A 70 19.83 -7.39 -4.16
CA ASP A 70 18.71 -6.43 -4.15
C ASP A 70 17.37 -7.15 -4.26
N SER A 71 17.28 -8.24 -5.03
CA SER A 71 16.06 -9.03 -5.14
C SER A 71 15.66 -9.66 -3.80
N ASP A 72 16.63 -10.12 -3.01
CA ASP A 72 16.40 -10.68 -1.67
C ASP A 72 16.08 -9.60 -0.63
N ARG A 73 16.77 -8.45 -0.67
CA ARG A 73 16.44 -7.29 0.17
C ARG A 73 15.00 -6.81 -0.05
N ILE A 74 14.56 -6.75 -1.31
CA ILE A 74 13.18 -6.34 -1.67
C ILE A 74 12.15 -7.37 -1.16
N ARG A 75 12.42 -8.68 -1.29
CA ARG A 75 11.57 -9.75 -0.73
C ARG A 75 11.49 -9.65 0.80
N ALA A 76 12.63 -9.49 1.47
CA ALA A 76 12.72 -9.38 2.92
C ALA A 76 11.95 -8.15 3.45
N ALA A 77 12.11 -7.00 2.80
CA ALA A 77 11.38 -5.77 3.14
C ALA A 77 9.86 -5.94 3.03
N PHE A 78 9.37 -6.59 1.95
CA PHE A 78 7.94 -6.88 1.79
C PHE A 78 7.40 -7.83 2.88
N ILE A 79 8.17 -8.87 3.24
CA ILE A 79 7.79 -9.81 4.32
C ILE A 79 7.70 -9.07 5.66
N ALA A 80 8.72 -8.27 6.00
CA ALA A 80 8.73 -7.47 7.22
C ALA A 80 7.57 -6.47 7.28
N ALA A 81 7.30 -5.77 6.18
CA ALA A 81 6.17 -4.85 6.06
C ALA A 81 4.81 -5.54 6.25
N ARG A 82 4.63 -6.71 5.62
CA ARG A 82 3.40 -7.52 5.77
C ARG A 82 3.19 -7.97 7.22
N ASN A 83 4.26 -8.41 7.89
CA ASN A 83 4.22 -8.78 9.30
C ASN A 83 3.92 -7.57 10.21
N ALA A 84 4.39 -6.37 9.83
CA ALA A 84 4.06 -5.09 10.47
C ALA A 84 2.69 -4.51 10.05
N GLY A 85 1.77 -5.34 9.54
CA GLY A 85 0.39 -4.96 9.25
C GLY A 85 0.18 -3.97 8.11
N ARG A 86 1.19 -3.75 7.25
CA ARG A 86 1.07 -2.81 6.11
C ARG A 86 0.04 -3.30 5.07
N PRO A 87 -0.60 -2.38 4.32
CA PRO A 87 -1.78 -2.72 3.53
C PRO A 87 -1.50 -3.57 2.28
N TRP A 88 -0.25 -3.67 1.81
CA TRP A 88 0.13 -4.35 0.57
C TRP A 88 -0.35 -5.81 0.51
N ARG A 89 -1.10 -6.15 -0.54
CA ARG A 89 -1.66 -7.50 -0.76
C ARG A 89 -0.68 -8.43 -1.49
N SER A 90 0.18 -7.89 -2.34
CA SER A 90 1.21 -8.64 -3.09
C SER A 90 2.51 -7.84 -3.24
N LEU A 91 3.60 -8.55 -3.58
CA LEU A 91 4.90 -7.93 -3.86
C LEU A 91 4.82 -6.95 -5.03
N SER A 92 4.00 -7.24 -6.05
CA SER A 92 3.78 -6.36 -7.20
C SER A 92 3.07 -5.06 -6.82
N ASP A 93 2.15 -5.09 -5.85
CA ASP A 93 1.49 -3.87 -5.38
C ASP A 93 2.47 -3.00 -4.57
N PHE A 94 3.34 -3.61 -3.75
CA PHE A 94 4.42 -2.92 -3.03
C PHE A 94 5.44 -2.27 -3.99
N GLN A 95 5.91 -3.02 -5.00
CA GLN A 95 6.81 -2.50 -6.03
C GLN A 95 6.17 -1.34 -6.82
N LEU A 96 4.89 -1.48 -7.21
CA LEU A 96 4.16 -0.45 -7.94
C LEU A 96 4.03 0.84 -7.12
N GLU A 97 3.66 0.76 -5.84
CA GLU A 97 3.55 1.96 -5.01
C GLU A 97 4.90 2.65 -4.80
N ALA A 98 5.98 1.90 -4.56
CA ALA A 98 7.32 2.44 -4.42
C ALA A 98 7.82 3.13 -5.70
N ILE A 99 7.48 2.62 -6.89
CA ILE A 99 7.78 3.29 -8.17
C ILE A 99 6.94 4.56 -8.32
N LEU A 100 5.64 4.52 -8.02
CA LEU A 100 4.75 5.67 -8.14
C LEU A 100 5.14 6.81 -7.16
N GLU A 101 5.66 6.48 -5.98
CA GLU A 101 6.20 7.48 -5.04
C GLU A 101 7.38 8.27 -5.66
N GLN A 102 8.28 7.60 -6.38
CA GLN A 102 9.36 8.27 -7.10
C GLN A 102 8.87 9.05 -8.32
N VAL A 103 7.82 8.58 -9.01
CA VAL A 103 7.19 9.34 -10.10
C VAL A 103 6.60 10.65 -9.58
N VAL A 104 5.81 10.63 -8.50
CA VAL A 104 5.24 11.84 -7.89
C VAL A 104 6.34 12.82 -7.43
N ARG A 105 7.47 12.30 -6.94
CA ARG A 105 8.63 13.12 -6.61
C ARG A 105 9.22 13.81 -7.85
N LEU A 106 9.43 13.07 -8.94
CA LEU A 106 9.94 13.63 -10.20
C LEU A 106 8.94 14.60 -10.85
N GLU A 107 7.64 14.38 -10.70
CA GLU A 107 6.59 15.31 -11.15
C GLU A 107 6.67 16.64 -10.39
N ALA A 108 6.92 16.60 -9.07
CA ALA A 108 7.18 17.80 -8.27
C ALA A 108 8.49 18.51 -8.66
N GLU A 109 9.58 17.76 -8.84
CA GLU A 109 10.91 18.31 -9.15
C GLU A 109 11.04 18.85 -10.59
N LEU A 110 10.44 18.17 -11.58
CA LEU A 110 10.68 18.42 -13.01
C LEU A 110 9.47 18.94 -13.80
N ASN A 111 8.24 18.72 -13.30
CA ASN A 111 7.00 19.07 -14.01
C ASN A 111 6.09 20.02 -13.19
N GLY A 112 6.65 20.71 -12.19
CA GLY A 112 5.94 21.69 -11.36
C GLY A 112 4.76 21.09 -10.58
N GLY A 113 4.84 19.82 -10.20
CA GLY A 113 3.79 19.08 -9.49
C GLY A 113 2.66 18.57 -10.40
N LYS A 114 2.80 18.65 -11.73
CA LYS A 114 1.83 18.11 -12.69
C LYS A 114 2.21 16.67 -13.09
N PRO A 115 1.23 15.79 -13.35
CA PRO A 115 1.50 14.47 -13.90
C PRO A 115 2.25 14.51 -15.23
N PHE A 116 3.17 13.57 -15.46
CA PHE A 116 3.82 13.44 -16.76
C PHE A 116 2.85 13.00 -17.86
N GLU A 117 3.10 13.43 -19.10
CA GLU A 117 2.37 12.93 -20.26
C GLU A 117 2.72 11.45 -20.53
N GLY A 118 1.72 10.66 -20.95
CA GLY A 118 1.87 9.22 -21.13
C GLY A 118 2.77 8.85 -22.31
N ALA A 119 4.01 8.45 -22.02
CA ALA A 119 4.92 7.95 -23.04
C ALA A 119 4.46 6.57 -23.59
N PRO A 120 4.49 6.34 -24.92
CA PRO A 120 4.12 5.06 -25.50
C PRO A 120 5.14 3.97 -25.10
N ALA A 121 4.68 2.71 -25.04
CA ALA A 121 5.60 1.59 -24.96
C ALA A 121 6.56 1.62 -26.17
N TYR A 122 7.83 1.28 -25.95
CA TYR A 122 8.94 1.41 -26.91
C TYR A 122 9.45 2.84 -27.21
N SER A 123 9.01 3.86 -26.47
CA SER A 123 9.64 5.20 -26.49
C SER A 123 11.05 5.24 -25.88
N LEU A 124 11.35 4.30 -24.98
CA LEU A 124 12.66 4.15 -24.36
C LEU A 124 13.50 3.14 -25.14
N SER A 125 14.79 3.45 -25.33
CA SER A 125 15.75 2.46 -25.83
C SER A 125 15.72 1.25 -24.90
N PRO A 126 15.61 0.00 -25.42
CA PRO A 126 15.72 -1.18 -24.59
C PRO A 126 17.08 -1.16 -23.89
N GLY A 127 17.08 -1.39 -22.57
CA GLY A 127 18.32 -1.46 -21.79
C GLY A 127 19.25 -2.52 -22.35
N ARG A 128 20.57 -2.35 -22.13
CA ARG A 128 21.55 -3.34 -22.61
C ARG A 128 21.14 -4.75 -22.16
N PRO A 129 21.14 -5.76 -23.05
CA PRO A 129 21.05 -7.13 -22.62
C PRO A 129 22.25 -7.41 -21.69
N MET A 130 21.98 -8.10 -20.58
CA MET A 130 23.04 -8.74 -19.81
C MET A 130 23.40 -10.04 -20.55
N GLU A 131 24.64 -10.12 -21.01
CA GLU A 131 25.34 -11.38 -21.31
C GLU A 131 26.01 -11.91 -20.04
#